data_AF-A0A7X2MNF5-F1
#
_entry.id   AF-A0A7X2MNF5-F1
#
_cell.length_a   1.000
_cell.length_b   1.000
_cell.length_c   1.000
_cell.angle_alpha   90.00
_cell.angle_beta   90.00
_cell.angle_gamma   90.00
#
_symmetry.space_group_name_H-M   'P 1'
#
loop_
_entity.id
_entity.type
_entity.pdbx_description
1 polymer ?
#
loop_
_entity_poly.entity_id
_entity_poly.type
_entity_poly.pdbx_seq_one_letter_code
_entity_poly.pdbx_strand_id
1 'polypeptide(L)'
;MIRIYPEQLSAQLREGLRACYLLAGNEPLLLQESSDAIRVAATAQGFEEHFSFTLDAQTDWESLFVSCQSLSLFAQRQTMTLQFPDNGPNAAMSEQLVKLSQLLHADILLI
;
A
#
# COMPACT_ATOMS: atom_id res chain seq x y z
N MET A 1 7.80 5.87 -12.59
CA MET A 1 7.59 6.28 -11.18
C MET A 1 7.50 7.80 -11.16
N ILE A 2 6.40 8.37 -10.65
CA ILE A 2 6.25 9.82 -10.52
C ILE A 2 6.59 10.18 -9.08
N ARG A 3 7.41 11.20 -8.88
CA ARG A 3 7.76 11.71 -7.55
C ARG A 3 7.09 13.06 -7.37
N ILE A 4 6.33 13.19 -6.30
CA ILE A 4 5.63 14.41 -5.93
C ILE A 4 5.86 14.72 -4.46
N TYR A 5 5.64 15.98 -4.09
CA TYR A 5 5.63 16.41 -2.69
C TYR A 5 4.27 16.14 -2.05
N PRO A 6 4.18 16.01 -0.71
CA PRO A 6 2.93 15.77 0.00
C PRO A 6 1.83 16.78 -0.36
N GLU A 7 2.18 18.05 -0.52
CA GLU A 7 1.26 19.13 -0.91
C GLU A 7 0.60 18.91 -2.29
N GLN A 8 1.25 18.16 -3.18
CA GLN A 8 0.75 17.86 -4.53
C GLN A 8 -0.07 16.56 -4.59
N LEU A 9 -0.03 15.74 -3.53
CA LEU A 9 -0.69 14.44 -3.48
C LEU A 9 -2.21 14.59 -3.66
N SER A 10 -2.83 15.54 -2.97
CA SER A 10 -4.28 15.74 -3.07
C SER A 10 -4.72 16.13 -4.48
N ALA A 11 -3.90 16.88 -5.23
CA ALA A 11 -4.18 17.20 -6.62
C ALA A 11 -4.05 15.96 -7.51
N GLN A 12 -2.98 15.17 -7.34
CA GLN A 12 -2.75 13.95 -8.10
C GLN A 12 -3.86 12.91 -7.89
N LEU A 13 -4.31 12.73 -6.64
CA LEU A 13 -5.39 11.79 -6.29
C LEU A 13 -6.72 12.15 -6.96
N ARG A 14 -6.97 13.45 -7.21
CA ARG A 14 -8.16 13.91 -7.96
C ARG A 14 -8.06 13.63 -9.44
N GLU A 15 -6.86 13.66 -10.03
CA GLU A 15 -6.66 13.30 -11.44
C GLU A 15 -6.81 11.81 -11.67
N GLY A 16 -6.43 10.99 -10.69
CA GLY A 16 -6.64 9.56 -10.73
C GLY A 16 -5.84 8.81 -9.66
N LEU A 17 -6.43 7.71 -9.20
CA LEU A 17 -5.81 6.82 -8.23
C LEU A 17 -4.92 5.81 -8.95
N ARG A 18 -3.73 5.57 -8.40
CA ARG A 18 -2.73 4.64 -8.93
C ARG A 18 -2.76 3.33 -8.14
N ALA A 19 -2.29 2.25 -8.75
CA ALA A 19 -2.25 0.95 -8.10
C ALA A 19 -1.20 0.86 -6.97
N CYS A 20 -0.19 1.73 -6.97
CA CYS A 20 0.88 1.72 -5.97
C CYS A 20 1.32 3.14 -5.61
N TYR A 21 1.42 3.38 -4.32
CA TYR A 21 2.00 4.57 -3.70
C TYR A 21 3.17 4.14 -2.84
N LEU A 22 4.21 4.98 -2.80
CA LEU A 22 5.37 4.77 -1.92
C LEU A 22 5.54 6.05 -1.10
N LEU A 23 5.27 5.96 0.19
CA LEU A 23 5.43 7.06 1.12
C LEU A 23 6.80 6.95 1.78
N ALA A 24 7.72 7.83 1.41
CA ALA A 24 9.08 7.86 1.95
C ALA A 24 9.35 9.23 2.57
N GLY A 25 9.70 9.24 3.85
CA GLY A 25 9.94 10.46 4.62
C GLY A 25 10.30 10.14 6.06
N ASN A 26 10.79 11.15 6.78
CA ASN A 26 11.14 11.10 8.21
C ASN A 26 10.13 11.88 9.08
N GLU A 27 9.22 12.61 8.46
CA GLU A 27 8.18 13.40 9.13
C GLU A 27 6.92 12.53 9.32
N PRO A 28 6.64 12.03 10.55
CA PRO A 28 5.55 11.07 10.78
C PRO A 28 4.18 11.66 10.46
N LEU A 29 3.98 12.95 10.72
CA LEU A 29 2.72 13.63 10.43
C LEU A 29 2.43 13.64 8.92
N LEU A 30 3.42 14.00 8.09
CA LEU A 30 3.28 14.03 6.64
C LEU A 30 3.03 12.65 6.05
N LEU A 31 3.68 11.60 6.59
CA LEU A 31 3.43 10.22 6.19
C LEU A 31 2.00 9.80 6.51
N GLN A 32 1.53 10.12 7.71
CA GLN A 32 0.16 9.81 8.15
C GLN A 32 -0.88 10.54 7.30
N GLU A 33 -0.73 11.85 7.10
CA GLU A 33 -1.64 12.65 6.27
C GLU A 33 -1.66 12.16 4.83
N SER A 34 -0.50 11.79 4.27
CA SER A 34 -0.43 11.25 2.91
C SER A 34 -1.14 9.90 2.80
N SER A 35 -0.93 9.01 3.77
CA SER A 35 -1.58 7.70 3.81
C SER A 35 -3.10 7.82 3.96
N ASP A 36 -3.56 8.73 4.84
CA ASP A 36 -4.98 9.02 5.02
C ASP A 36 -5.62 9.58 3.74
N ALA A 37 -4.96 10.54 3.09
CA ALA A 37 -5.45 11.10 1.83
C ALA A 37 -5.63 10.04 0.74
N ILE A 38 -4.67 9.11 0.61
CA ILE A 38 -4.76 7.99 -0.35
C ILE A 38 -5.91 7.06 0.04
N ARG A 39 -6.05 6.74 1.33
CA ARG A 39 -7.13 5.87 1.83
C ARG A 39 -8.50 6.46 1.55
N VAL A 40 -8.71 7.74 1.86
CA VAL A 40 -9.97 8.45 1.58
C VAL A 40 -10.29 8.42 0.09
N ALA A 41 -9.30 8.67 -0.77
CA ALA A 41 -9.46 8.59 -2.22
C ALA A 41 -9.77 7.16 -2.71
N ALA A 42 -9.17 6.14 -2.08
CA ALA A 42 -9.41 4.73 -2.38
C ALA A 42 -10.83 4.31 -1.97
N THR A 43 -11.28 4.66 -0.76
CA THR A 43 -12.65 4.37 -0.31
C THR A 43 -13.69 4.98 -1.25
N ALA A 44 -13.45 6.20 -1.75
CA ALA A 44 -14.31 6.83 -2.76
C ALA A 44 -14.38 6.07 -4.10
N GLN A 45 -13.42 5.18 -4.38
CA GLN A 45 -13.37 4.33 -5.57
C GLN A 45 -13.77 2.86 -5.31
N GLY A 46 -14.39 2.60 -4.15
CA GLY A 46 -14.90 1.28 -3.77
C GLY A 46 -13.87 0.37 -3.13
N PHE A 47 -12.72 0.89 -2.68
CA PHE A 47 -11.79 0.15 -1.83
C PHE A 47 -12.29 0.19 -0.37
N GLU A 48 -13.19 -0.72 -0.04
CA GLU A 48 -13.85 -0.77 1.28
C GLU A 48 -13.00 -1.49 2.33
N GLU A 49 -12.20 -2.46 1.90
CA GLU A 49 -11.31 -3.20 2.79
C GLU A 49 -9.96 -2.51 2.89
N HIS A 50 -9.44 -2.40 4.11
CA HIS A 50 -8.13 -1.82 4.36
C HIS A 50 -7.31 -2.69 5.31
N PHE A 51 -6.23 -3.24 4.78
CA PHE A 51 -5.26 -4.02 5.53
C PHE A 51 -4.03 -3.17 5.81
N SER A 52 -3.45 -3.33 6.99
CA SER A 52 -2.21 -2.66 7.37
C SER A 52 -1.30 -3.68 8.02
N PHE A 53 -0.13 -3.87 7.42
CA PHE A 53 0.87 -4.84 7.85
C PHE A 53 2.14 -4.09 8.22
N THR A 54 2.64 -4.34 9.42
CA THR A 54 3.96 -3.87 9.82
C THR A 54 4.98 -4.93 9.44
N LEU A 55 5.99 -4.52 8.67
CA LEU A 55 7.07 -5.38 8.22
C LEU A 55 8.17 -5.42 9.30
N ASP A 56 8.48 -6.62 9.74
CA ASP A 56 9.42 -6.95 10.79
C ASP A 56 10.01 -8.35 10.54
N ALA A 57 10.87 -8.84 11.43
CA ALA A 57 11.53 -10.13 11.26
C ALA A 57 10.58 -11.33 11.35
N GLN A 58 9.43 -11.16 12.00
CA GLN A 58 8.40 -12.18 12.24
C GLN A 58 7.14 -11.95 11.38
N THR A 59 7.19 -11.08 10.38
CA THR A 59 6.06 -10.84 9.49
C THR A 59 5.59 -12.13 8.82
N ASP A 60 4.29 -12.38 8.93
CA ASP A 60 3.63 -13.51 8.29
C ASP A 60 3.35 -13.21 6.81
N TRP A 61 4.37 -13.44 5.98
CA TRP A 61 4.28 -13.23 4.53
C TRP A 61 3.25 -14.14 3.86
N GLU A 62 3.05 -15.36 4.38
CA GLU A 62 2.09 -16.31 3.84
C GLU A 62 0.66 -15.76 3.94
N SER A 63 0.28 -15.23 5.10
CA SER A 63 -1.01 -14.58 5.31
C SER A 63 -1.22 -13.42 4.34
N LEU A 64 -0.17 -12.64 4.10
CA LEU A 64 -0.17 -11.50 3.20
C LEU A 64 -0.34 -11.93 1.73
N PHE A 65 0.34 -13.00 1.31
CA PHE A 65 0.16 -13.60 -0.02
C PHE A 65 -1.23 -14.22 -0.20
N VAL A 66 -1.79 -14.84 0.84
CA VAL A 66 -3.15 -15.37 0.83
C VAL A 66 -4.16 -14.23 0.68
N SER A 67 -3.99 -13.10 1.38
CA SER A 67 -4.84 -11.91 1.20
C SER A 67 -4.81 -11.37 -0.23
N CYS A 68 -3.66 -11.43 -0.91
CA CYS A 68 -3.54 -11.02 -2.32
C CYS A 68 -4.22 -12.02 -3.28
N GLN A 69 -4.16 -13.32 -2.98
CA GLN A 69 -4.72 -14.38 -3.81
C GLN A 69 -6.20 -14.67 -3.54
N SER A 70 -6.71 -14.22 -2.40
CA SER A 70 -8.12 -14.29 -2.05
C SER A 70 -8.88 -13.33 -2.95
N LEU A 71 -9.10 -13.76 -4.20
CA LEU A 71 -9.99 -13.13 -5.16
C LEU A 71 -11.37 -13.10 -4.51
N SER A 72 -11.75 -11.93 -3.99
CA SER A 72 -13.07 -11.73 -3.43
C SER A 72 -14.09 -12.13 -4.50
N LEU A 73 -14.86 -13.19 -4.23
CA LEU A 73 -15.95 -13.66 -5.09
C LEU A 73 -16.99 -12.55 -5.36
N PHE A 74 -16.93 -11.48 -4.59
CA PHE A 74 -17.79 -10.30 -4.66
C PHE A 74 -17.08 -9.03 -5.17
N ALA A 75 -15.90 -9.15 -5.80
CA ALA A 75 -15.16 -8.03 -6.38
C ALA A 75 -14.90 -6.87 -5.37
N GLN A 76 -14.58 -7.21 -4.11
CA GLN A 76 -14.19 -6.20 -3.13
C GLN A 76 -12.76 -5.76 -3.40
N ARG A 77 -12.60 -4.46 -3.66
CA ARG A 77 -11.29 -3.84 -3.79
C ARG A 77 -10.72 -3.57 -2.41
N GLN A 78 -9.41 -3.77 -2.26
CA GLN A 78 -8.74 -3.68 -0.98
C GLN A 78 -7.50 -2.78 -1.05
N THR A 79 -7.31 -1.99 0.00
CA THR A 79 -6.09 -1.23 0.22
C THR A 79 -5.17 -2.04 1.12
N MET A 80 -3.91 -2.16 0.74
CA MET A 80 -2.90 -2.84 1.54
C MET A 80 -1.76 -1.88 1.85
N THR A 81 -1.62 -1.53 3.12
CA THR A 81 -0.56 -0.64 3.62
C THR A 81 0.58 -1.46 4.21
N LEU A 82 1.80 -1.29 3.71
CA LEU A 82 3.00 -1.94 4.24
C LEU A 82 3.88 -0.92 4.97
N GLN A 83 3.98 -1.06 6.29
CA GLN A 83 4.84 -0.20 7.11
C GLN A 83 6.23 -0.83 7.23
N PHE A 84 7.22 -0.17 6.65
CA PHE A 84 8.61 -0.60 6.74
C PHE A 84 9.21 -0.27 8.11
N PRO A 85 10.16 -1.08 8.60
CA PRO A 85 10.91 -0.75 9.80
C PRO A 85 11.88 0.42 9.51
N ASP A 86 12.27 1.18 10.55
CA ASP A 86 13.21 2.30 10.43
C ASP A 86 14.54 1.93 9.76
N ASN A 87 14.98 0.69 9.92
CA ASN A 87 16.21 0.17 9.32
C ASN A 87 16.07 -0.18 7.82
N GLY A 88 14.88 0.02 7.25
CA GLY A 88 14.55 -0.35 5.88
C GLY A 88 14.36 -1.86 5.67
N PRO A 89 13.96 -2.28 4.46
CA PRO A 89 13.79 -3.68 4.13
C PRO A 89 15.13 -4.42 4.13
N ASN A 90 15.17 -5.59 4.74
CA ASN A 90 16.33 -6.49 4.67
C ASN A 90 16.32 -7.34 3.37
N ALA A 91 17.36 -8.14 3.15
CA ALA A 91 17.47 -8.97 1.94
C ALA A 91 16.31 -9.98 1.80
N ALA A 92 15.93 -10.65 2.90
CA ALA A 92 14.83 -11.61 2.89
C ALA A 92 13.48 -10.92 2.59
N MET A 93 13.21 -9.76 3.20
CA MET A 93 12.03 -8.94 2.93
C MET A 93 12.00 -8.51 1.46
N SER A 94 13.15 -8.12 0.91
CA SER A 94 13.25 -7.71 -0.51
C SER A 94 12.81 -8.85 -1.45
N GLU A 95 13.23 -10.09 -1.17
CA GLU A 95 12.78 -11.26 -1.95
C GLU A 95 11.26 -11.48 -1.84
N GLN A 96 10.68 -11.31 -0.65
CA GLN A 96 9.24 -11.47 -0.45
C GLN A 96 8.43 -10.33 -1.11
N LEU A 97 8.93 -9.09 -1.09
CA LEU A 97 8.31 -7.95 -1.79
C LEU A 97 8.32 -8.14 -3.31
N VAL A 98 9.38 -8.73 -3.87
CA VAL A 98 9.41 -9.08 -5.29
C VAL A 98 8.33 -10.12 -5.60
N LYS A 99 8.16 -11.16 -4.78
CA LYS A 99 7.06 -12.12 -4.95
C LYS A 99 5.69 -11.45 -4.82
N LEU A 100 5.51 -10.60 -3.81
CA LEU A 100 4.29 -9.83 -3.60
C LEU A 100 3.91 -9.02 -4.85
N SER A 101 4.88 -8.35 -5.46
CA SER A 101 4.64 -7.54 -6.66
C SER A 101 4.06 -8.32 -7.84
N GLN A 102 4.32 -9.63 -7.90
CA GLN A 102 3.76 -10.53 -8.93
C GLN A 102 2.32 -10.95 -8.63
N LEU A 103 1.88 -10.82 -7.38
CA LEU A 103 0.53 -11.16 -6.92
C LEU A 103 -0.41 -9.94 -6.91
N LEU A 104 0.12 -8.73 -7.08
CA LEU A 104 -0.68 -7.51 -7.16
C LEU A 104 -1.55 -7.50 -8.43
N HIS A 105 -2.81 -7.10 -8.28
CA HIS A 105 -3.75 -6.91 -9.39
C HIS A 105 -4.51 -5.59 -9.24
N ALA A 106 -5.33 -5.25 -10.23
CA ALA A 106 -5.97 -3.93 -10.34
C ALA A 106 -6.92 -3.56 -9.17
N ASP A 107 -7.38 -4.55 -8.41
CA ASP A 107 -8.28 -4.35 -7.26
C ASP A 107 -7.54 -4.30 -5.92
N ILE A 108 -6.19 -4.36 -5.94
CA ILE A 108 -5.35 -4.12 -4.78
C ILE A 108 -4.62 -2.79 -4.98
N LEU A 109 -4.83 -1.88 -4.03
CA LEU A 109 -4.05 -0.65 -3.94
C LEU A 109 -2.98 -0.80 -2.87
N LEU A 110 -1.72 -0.76 -3.29
CA LEU A 110 -0.57 -0.84 -2.39
C LEU A 110 -0.14 0.55 -1.92
N ILE A 111 0.06 0.72 -0.61
CA ILE A 111 0.57 1.94 0.05
C ILE A 111 1.82 1.61 0.87
#